data_AF-A0A6M8NRH7-F1
#
_entry.id   AF-A0A6M8NRH7-F1
#
_cell.length_a   1.000
_cell.length_b   1.000
_cell.length_c   1.000
_cell.angle_alpha   90.00
_cell.angle_beta   90.00
_cell.angle_gamma   90.00
#
_symmetry.space_group_name_H-M   'P 1'
#
loop_
_entity.id
_entity.type
_entity.pdbx_description
1 polymer ?
#
loop_
_entity_poly.entity_id
_entity_poly.type
_entity_poly.pdbx_seq_one_letter_code
_entity_poly.pdbx_strand_id
1 'polypeptide(L)'
;MQHFEKLYIANIEEVSKKVENSFLFCGKNWDFYFTKRDNKTDFEELENVKYIEFVDKKDFESFILSNQIIDYSIELDKSMVLYHG
;
A
#
# COMPACT_ATOMS: atom_id res chain seq x y z
N MET A 1 -8.18 7.68 -6.95
CA MET A 1 -7.68 6.35 -7.34
C MET A 1 -6.40 6.54 -8.15
N GLN A 2 -5.34 5.86 -7.75
CA GLN A 2 -4.06 5.84 -8.46
C GLN A 2 -3.79 4.42 -8.95
N HIS A 3 -3.00 4.30 -10.03
CA HIS A 3 -2.61 3.02 -10.60
C HIS A 3 -1.08 2.94 -10.63
N PHE A 4 -0.56 1.77 -10.25
CA PHE A 4 0.86 1.48 -10.21
C PHE A 4 1.13 0.23 -11.04
N GLU A 5 2.05 0.33 -12.00
CA GLU A 5 2.55 -0.84 -12.72
C GLU A 5 3.24 -1.81 -11.76
N LYS A 6 3.99 -1.27 -10.79
CA LYS A 6 4.68 -2.00 -9.73
C LYS A 6 4.61 -1.28 -8.39
N LEU A 7 4.42 -2.04 -7.32
CA LEU A 7 4.66 -1.64 -5.93
C LEU A 7 5.63 -2.63 -5.29
N TYR A 8 6.34 -2.17 -4.27
CA TYR A 8 7.33 -2.96 -3.56
C TYR A 8 6.95 -3.08 -2.10
N ILE A 9 7.12 -4.27 -1.53
CA ILE A 9 6.91 -4.54 -0.10
C ILE A 9 8.28 -4.79 0.53
N ALA A 10 8.58 -4.14 1.65
CA ALA A 10 9.81 -4.38 2.41
C ALA A 10 9.66 -4.06 3.89
N ASN A 11 10.63 -4.52 4.68
CA ASN A 11 10.77 -4.12 6.08
C ASN A 11 11.27 -2.68 6.19
N ILE A 12 10.57 -1.85 6.96
CA ILE A 12 10.91 -0.44 7.19
C ILE A 12 12.30 -0.25 7.84
N GLU A 13 12.79 -1.23 8.60
CA GLU A 13 14.11 -1.16 9.24
C GLU A 13 15.26 -1.37 8.25
N GLU A 14 14.98 -2.00 7.11
CA GLU A 14 15.97 -2.33 6.09
C GLU A 14 16.04 -1.29 4.97
N VAL A 15 14.96 -0.52 4.76
CA VAL A 15 14.91 0.49 3.69
C VAL A 15 15.84 1.67 3.97
N SER A 16 16.52 2.14 2.92
CA SER A 16 17.30 3.37 3.02
C SER A 16 16.39 4.61 3.08
N LYS A 17 16.91 5.72 3.66
CA LYS A 17 16.23 7.04 3.67
C LYS A 17 15.76 7.51 2.29
N LYS A 18 16.42 7.07 1.21
CA LYS A 18 16.02 7.41 -0.15
C LYS A 18 14.69 6.74 -0.53
N VAL A 19 14.51 5.48 -0.12
CA VAL A 19 13.29 4.69 -0.34
C VAL A 19 12.19 5.08 0.63
N GLU A 20 12.54 5.44 1.87
CA GLU A 20 11.58 5.94 2.87
C GLU A 20 10.73 7.11 2.31
N ASN A 21 11.33 8.02 1.54
CA ASN A 21 10.61 9.11 0.86
C ASN A 21 9.64 8.65 -0.26
N SER A 22 9.66 7.38 -0.62
CA SER A 22 8.76 6.75 -1.61
C SER A 22 7.72 5.84 -0.96
N PHE A 23 7.65 5.85 0.37
CA PHE A 23 6.64 5.17 1.15
C PHE A 23 5.24 5.63 0.75
N LEU A 24 4.35 4.65 0.55
CA LEU A 24 2.95 4.87 0.22
C LEU A 24 2.10 4.77 1.48
N PHE A 25 2.06 3.59 2.11
CA PHE A 25 1.37 3.36 3.40
C PHE A 25 1.79 2.03 4.04
N CYS A 26 1.38 1.82 5.30
CA CYS A 26 1.54 0.59 6.07
C CYS A 26 0.21 -0.16 6.14
N GLY A 27 0.16 -1.36 5.60
CA GLY A 27 -1.03 -2.21 5.60
C GLY A 27 -1.33 -2.86 6.95
N LYS A 28 -2.38 -3.68 6.98
CA LYS A 28 -2.94 -4.22 8.22
C LYS A 28 -1.98 -5.19 8.93
N ASN A 29 -1.16 -5.89 8.17
CA ASN A 29 -0.20 -6.86 8.70
C ASN A 29 1.19 -6.24 8.93
N TRP A 30 1.28 -4.90 9.00
CA TRP A 30 2.55 -4.17 9.06
C TRP A 30 3.41 -4.32 7.81
N ASP A 31 2.77 -4.60 6.68
CA ASP A 31 3.43 -4.60 5.38
C ASP A 31 3.61 -3.15 4.91
N PHE A 32 4.85 -2.75 4.61
CA PHE A 32 5.15 -1.40 4.16
C PHE A 32 5.28 -1.37 2.65
N TYR A 33 4.47 -0.52 2.02
CA TYR A 33 4.38 -0.41 0.56
C TYR A 33 5.16 0.81 0.08
N PHE A 34 6.00 0.62 -0.93
CA PHE A 34 6.84 1.65 -1.52
C PHE A 34 6.67 1.71 -3.03
N THR A 35 6.83 2.91 -3.58
CA THR A 35 6.76 3.15 -5.03
C THR A 35 8.12 3.03 -5.71
N LYS A 36 9.21 2.85 -4.95
CA LYS A 36 10.56 2.64 -5.47
C LYS A 36 11.27 1.54 -4.70
N ARG A 37 12.19 0.85 -5.38
CA ARG A 37 13.16 -0.05 -4.75
C ARG A 37 14.53 0.60 -4.63
N ASP A 38 15.35 0.11 -3.70
CA ASP A 38 16.80 0.26 -3.78
C ASP A 38 17.48 -1.11 -3.98
N ASN A 39 18.81 -1.09 -4.09
CA ASN A 39 19.59 -2.30 -4.35
C ASN A 39 20.06 -2.99 -3.06
N LYS A 40 19.70 -2.47 -1.88
CA LYS A 40 20.25 -2.91 -0.60
C LYS A 40 19.22 -3.56 0.31
N THR A 41 17.94 -3.42 -0.03
CA THR A 41 16.82 -3.97 0.70
C THR A 41 16.23 -5.11 -0.11
N ASP A 42 15.84 -6.18 0.56
CA ASP A 42 15.07 -7.24 -0.08
C ASP A 42 13.62 -6.77 -0.23
N PHE A 43 13.07 -6.92 -1.44
CA PHE A 43 11.70 -6.52 -1.76
C PHE A 43 10.92 -7.67 -2.36
N GLU A 44 9.63 -7.72 -2.02
CA GLU A 44 8.63 -8.39 -2.84
C GLU A 44 8.02 -7.40 -3.84
N GLU A 45 7.76 -7.84 -5.08
CA GLU A 45 7.15 -7.02 -6.14
C GLU A 45 5.68 -7.39 -6.33
N LEU A 46 4.80 -6.39 -6.28
CA LEU A 46 3.40 -6.49 -6.68
C LEU A 46 3.19 -5.77 -8.01
N GLU A 47 2.50 -6.41 -8.95
CA GLU A 47 2.22 -5.84 -10.28
C GLU A 47 0.73 -5.52 -10.48
N ASN A 48 0.47 -4.54 -11.36
CA ASN A 48 -0.87 -4.13 -11.75
C ASN A 48 -1.79 -3.83 -10.54
N VAL A 49 -1.35 -2.86 -9.73
CA VAL A 49 -2.01 -2.52 -8.47
C VAL A 49 -2.76 -1.21 -8.60
N LYS A 50 -3.96 -1.14 -8.02
CA LYS A 50 -4.71 0.09 -7.82
C LYS A 50 -4.71 0.46 -6.34
N TYR A 51 -4.65 1.76 -6.10
CA TYR A 51 -4.67 2.37 -4.78
C TYR A 51 -5.81 3.38 -4.67
N ILE A 52 -6.54 3.33 -3.57
CA ILE A 52 -7.64 4.24 -3.30
C ILE A 52 -7.64 4.68 -1.83
N GLU A 53 -7.91 5.97 -1.62
CA GLU A 53 -8.13 6.58 -0.31
C GLU A 53 -9.61 6.82 -0.10
N PHE A 54 -10.08 6.55 1.12
CA PHE A 54 -11.43 6.79 1.58
C PHE A 54 -11.40 7.74 2.77
N VAL A 55 -12.27 8.75 2.74
CA VAL A 55 -12.51 9.66 3.86
C VAL A 55 -13.67 9.17 4.71
N ASP A 56 -14.72 8.61 4.09
CA ASP A 56 -15.84 8.01 4.82
C ASP A 56 -15.55 6.54 5.13
N LYS A 57 -15.66 6.19 6.41
CA LYS A 57 -15.50 4.83 6.90
C LYS A 57 -16.52 3.85 6.29
N LYS A 58 -17.75 4.29 6.03
CA LYS A 58 -18.80 3.44 5.44
C LYS A 58 -18.48 3.04 4.01
N ASP A 59 -17.93 3.96 3.22
CA ASP A 59 -17.53 3.69 1.84
C ASP A 59 -16.36 2.70 1.81
N PHE A 60 -15.38 2.89 2.70
CA PHE A 60 -14.29 1.95 2.91
C PHE A 60 -14.80 0.55 3.27
N GLU A 61 -15.65 0.43 4.31
CA GLU A 61 -16.21 -0.84 4.76
C GLU A 61 -16.99 -1.55 3.65
N SER A 62 -17.81 -0.80 2.92
CA SER A 62 -18.57 -1.33 1.78
C SER A 62 -17.64 -1.84 0.67
N PHE A 63 -16.54 -1.13 0.41
CA PHE A 63 -15.57 -1.51 -0.61
C PHE A 63 -14.85 -2.81 -0.25
N ILE A 64 -14.29 -2.92 0.96
CA ILE A 64 -13.52 -4.10 1.37
C ILE A 64 -14.38 -5.36 1.51
N LEU A 65 -15.68 -5.21 1.80
CA LEU A 65 -16.63 -6.34 1.85
C LEU A 65 -17.04 -6.84 0.46
N SER A 66 -16.98 -5.97 -0.54
CA SER A 66 -17.49 -6.26 -1.89
C SER A 66 -16.41 -6.64 -2.89
N ASN A 67 -15.12 -6.44 -2.56
CA ASN A 67 -14.01 -6.60 -3.50
C ASN A 67 -12.91 -7.49 -2.91
N GLN A 68 -12.21 -8.20 -3.79
CA GLN A 68 -10.97 -8.87 -3.43
C GLN A 68 -9.84 -7.84 -3.39
N ILE A 69 -9.33 -7.59 -2.19
CA ILE A 69 -8.26 -6.62 -1.95
C ILE A 69 -6.94 -7.35 -1.65
N ILE A 70 -5.82 -6.66 -1.89
CA ILE A 70 -4.48 -7.12 -1.53
C ILE A 70 -4.25 -6.82 -0.05
N ASP A 71 -4.38 -5.54 0.32
CA ASP A 71 -4.20 -5.07 1.70
C ASP A 71 -4.87 -3.70 1.89
N TYR A 72 -4.94 -3.26 3.13
CA TYR A 72 -5.53 -1.98 3.49
C TYR A 72 -4.92 -1.42 4.77
N SER A 73 -5.13 -0.13 4.98
CA SER A 73 -4.78 0.55 6.22
C SER A 73 -5.94 1.40 6.73
N ILE A 74 -6.04 1.48 8.05
CA ILE A 74 -7.03 2.28 8.75
C ILE A 74 -6.27 3.28 9.60
N GLU A 75 -6.12 4.48 9.08
CA GLU A 75 -5.63 5.62 9.86
C GLU A 75 -6.83 6.39 10.43
N LEU A 76 -6.59 7.19 11.48
CA LEU A 76 -7.65 7.95 12.16
C LEU A 76 -8.43 8.89 11.21
N ASP A 77 -7.76 9.43 10.20
CA ASP A 77 -8.32 10.44 9.30
C ASP A 77 -8.71 9.89 7.91
N LYS A 78 -8.14 8.75 7.50
CA LYS A 78 -8.34 8.16 6.18
C LYS A 78 -8.12 6.65 6.20
N SER A 79 -8.86 5.93 5.36
CA SER A 79 -8.57 4.52 5.07
C SER A 79 -8.02 4.37 3.67
N MET A 80 -7.11 3.40 3.48
CA MET A 80 -6.38 3.18 2.23
C MET A 80 -6.53 1.72 1.83
N VAL A 81 -6.69 1.43 0.54
CA VAL A 81 -6.85 0.07 0.02
C VAL A 81 -5.98 -0.14 -1.21
N LEU A 82 -5.28 -1.27 -1.25
CA LEU A 82 -4.67 -1.85 -2.44
C LEU A 82 -5.48 -3.02 -2.96
N TYR A 83 -5.62 -3.11 -4.28
CA TYR A 83 -6.31 -4.21 -4.95
C TYR A 83 -5.78 -4.37 -6.37
N HIS A 84 -5.98 -5.55 -6.97
CA HIS A 84 -5.55 -5.77 -8.35
C HIS A 84 -6.41 -4.98 -9.33
N GLY A 85 -5.74 -4.39 -10.33
CA GLY A 85 -6.30 -3.47 -11.30
C GLY A 85 -6.83 -4.11 -12.58
#